data_AF-A0A7S2DMJ5-F1
#
_entry.id   AF-A0A7S2DMJ5-F1
#
_cell.length_a   1.000
_cell.length_b   1.000
_cell.length_c   1.000
_cell.angle_alpha   90.00
_cell.angle_beta   90.00
_cell.angle_gamma   90.00
#
_symmetry.space_group_name_H-M   'P 1'
#
loop_
_entity.id
_entity.type
_entity.pdbx_description
1 polymer ?
#
loop_
_entity_poly.entity_id
_entity_poly.type
_entity_poly.pdbx_seq_one_letter_code
_entity_poly.pdbx_strand_id
1 'polypeptide(L)'
;VDIPDASEAARGVKLLDPEDTETMKVQAQAAQATNEFVDDVRRKHRSARFIAALEDPALETVAVNLCDLRASDLEELVVAMAQNCSATCFDLRQNAQLDDGALQPLLIALASPCFMPNLQRLKLQGTSASLVSRNMTKGLRFLRKGLIVEFD
;
A
#
# COMPACT_ATOMS: atom_id res chain seq x y z
N VAL A 1 -32.95 6.91 51.12
CA VAL A 1 -32.10 6.98 49.91
C VAL A 1 -31.60 5.58 49.69
N ASP A 2 -32.33 4.79 48.90
CA ASP A 2 -32.00 3.40 48.60
C ASP A 2 -30.88 3.37 47.56
N ILE A 3 -29.79 2.68 47.91
CA ILE A 3 -28.65 2.42 47.03
C ILE A 3 -28.93 1.06 46.38
N PRO A 4 -29.07 0.95 45.05
CA PRO A 4 -29.31 -0.34 44.41
C PRO A 4 -28.05 -1.22 44.43
N ASP A 5 -28.32 -2.50 44.64
CA ASP A 5 -27.41 -3.61 44.89
C ASP A 5 -26.52 -3.94 43.68
N ALA A 6 -25.24 -4.19 43.93
CA ALA A 6 -24.19 -4.36 42.92
C ALA A 6 -24.14 -5.78 42.30
N SER A 7 -25.25 -6.54 42.31
CA SER A 7 -25.27 -7.94 41.87
C SER A 7 -25.91 -8.19 40.49
N GLU A 8 -26.46 -7.17 39.81
CA GLU A 8 -27.15 -7.34 38.51
C GLU A 8 -26.34 -6.97 37.26
N ALA A 9 -25.06 -6.60 37.36
CA ALA A 9 -24.25 -6.19 36.20
C ALA A 9 -23.48 -7.33 35.50
N ALA A 10 -23.63 -8.59 35.93
CA ALA A 10 -22.79 -9.72 35.46
C ALA A 10 -23.52 -10.76 34.58
N ARG A 11 -24.62 -10.40 33.91
CA ARG A 11 -25.32 -11.31 32.98
C ARG A 11 -25.41 -10.69 31.58
N GLY A 12 -24.37 -10.91 30.78
CA GLY A 12 -24.39 -10.48 29.39
C GLY A 12 -23.22 -10.91 28.51
N VAL A 13 -22.24 -11.68 29.01
CA VAL A 13 -21.24 -12.30 28.13
C VAL A 13 -21.87 -13.55 27.53
N LYS A 14 -22.56 -13.38 26.41
CA LYS A 14 -23.01 -14.48 25.56
C LYS A 14 -21.75 -15.21 25.09
N LEU A 15 -21.44 -16.36 25.69
CA LEU A 15 -20.43 -17.26 25.13
C LEU A 15 -20.90 -17.61 23.72
N LEU A 16 -20.10 -17.25 22.72
CA LEU A 16 -20.29 -17.72 21.34
C LEU A 16 -20.23 -19.25 21.35
N ASP A 17 -21.22 -19.88 20.73
CA ASP A 17 -21.26 -21.33 20.63
C ASP A 17 -20.02 -21.82 19.84
N PRO A 18 -19.41 -22.95 20.23
CA PRO A 18 -18.19 -23.44 19.59
C PRO A 18 -18.38 -23.74 18.09
N GLU A 19 -19.60 -24.07 17.66
CA GLU A 19 -19.97 -24.29 16.25
C GLU A 19 -19.93 -23.00 15.41
N ASP A 20 -20.29 -21.85 15.98
CA ASP A 20 -20.16 -20.54 15.33
C ASP A 20 -18.68 -20.16 15.14
N THR A 21 -17.82 -20.63 16.03
CA THR A 21 -16.38 -20.37 15.98
C THR A 21 -15.69 -21.20 14.90
N GLU A 22 -16.11 -22.46 14.69
CA GLU A 22 -15.61 -23.29 13.60
C GLU A 22 -16.10 -22.83 12.23
N THR A 23 -17.39 -22.48 12.10
CA THR A 23 -17.93 -21.95 10.85
C THR A 23 -17.31 -20.61 10.45
N MET A 24 -17.05 -19.71 11.41
CA MET A 24 -16.29 -18.48 11.15
C MET A 24 -14.86 -18.76 10.68
N LYS A 25 -14.17 -19.76 11.25
CA LYS A 25 -12.82 -20.14 10.81
C LYS A 25 -12.82 -20.69 9.38
N VAL A 26 -13.78 -21.55 9.05
CA VAL A 26 -13.92 -22.10 7.69
C VAL A 26 -14.25 -20.99 6.69
N GLN A 27 -15.12 -20.03 7.04
CA GLN A 27 -15.41 -18.87 6.20
C GLN A 27 -14.20 -17.96 6.03
N ALA A 28 -13.44 -17.69 7.09
CA ALA A 28 -12.22 -16.89 7.02
C ALA A 28 -11.16 -17.54 6.12
N GLN A 29 -10.98 -18.86 6.23
CA GLN A 29 -10.08 -19.62 5.37
C GLN A 29 -10.53 -19.62 3.91
N ALA A 30 -11.82 -19.79 3.65
CA ALA A 30 -12.37 -19.71 2.29
C ALA A 30 -12.21 -18.32 1.68
N ALA A 31 -12.42 -17.26 2.46
CA ALA A 31 -12.20 -15.88 2.05
C ALA A 31 -10.72 -15.62 1.74
N GLN A 32 -9.81 -16.14 2.58
CA GLN A 32 -8.37 -16.03 2.34
C GLN A 32 -7.96 -16.74 1.05
N ALA A 33 -8.38 -18.00 0.85
CA ALA A 33 -8.07 -18.76 -0.36
C ALA A 33 -8.62 -18.07 -1.63
N THR A 34 -9.80 -17.45 -1.53
CA THR A 34 -10.38 -16.68 -2.63
C THR A 34 -9.55 -15.44 -2.94
N ASN A 35 -9.09 -14.70 -1.92
CA ASN A 35 -8.24 -13.53 -2.10
C ASN A 35 -6.90 -13.91 -2.74
N GLU A 36 -6.28 -15.01 -2.28
CA GLU A 36 -5.04 -15.53 -2.85
C GLU A 36 -5.22 -15.89 -4.34
N PHE A 37 -6.31 -16.57 -4.70
CA PHE A 37 -6.60 -16.89 -6.09
C PHE A 37 -6.79 -15.64 -6.97
N VAL A 38 -7.54 -14.64 -6.48
CA VAL A 38 -7.76 -13.38 -7.20
C VAL A 38 -6.44 -12.65 -7.41
N ASP A 39 -5.57 -12.61 -6.41
CA ASP A 39 -4.25 -11.98 -6.50
C ASP A 39 -3.36 -12.70 -7.52
N ASP A 40 -3.44 -14.02 -7.58
CA ASP A 40 -2.71 -14.83 -8.56
C ASP A 40 -3.17 -14.56 -10.01
N VAL A 41 -4.48 -14.42 -10.22
CA VAL A 41 -5.04 -14.02 -11.52
C VAL A 41 -4.61 -12.61 -11.88
N ARG A 42 -4.62 -11.67 -10.93
CA ARG A 42 -4.16 -10.29 -11.15
C ARG A 42 -2.69 -10.25 -11.57
N ARG A 43 -1.83 -11.00 -10.88
CA ARG A 43 -0.41 -11.10 -11.22
C ARG A 43 -0.19 -11.58 -12.65
N LYS A 44 -0.95 -12.59 -13.09
CA LYS A 44 -0.89 -13.12 -14.47
C LYS A 44 -1.36 -12.12 -15.52
N HIS A 45 -2.24 -11.19 -15.14
CA HIS A 45 -2.81 -10.18 -16.03
C HIS A 45 -2.31 -8.75 -15.73
N ARG A 46 -1.11 -8.63 -15.16
CA ARG A 46 -0.48 -7.33 -14.93
C ARG A 46 -0.32 -6.57 -16.24
N SER A 47 -0.49 -5.25 -16.16
CA SER A 47 -0.36 -4.39 -17.34
C SER A 47 1.08 -4.44 -17.88
N ALA A 48 1.23 -4.31 -19.20
CA ALA A 48 2.55 -4.24 -19.84
C ALA A 48 3.42 -3.11 -19.27
N ARG A 49 2.81 -2.02 -18.79
CA ARG A 49 3.51 -0.91 -18.15
C ARG A 49 4.12 -1.30 -16.79
N PHE A 50 3.40 -2.11 -16.03
CA PHE A 50 3.92 -2.64 -14.78
C PHE A 50 5.07 -3.62 -15.02
N ILE A 51 4.93 -4.49 -16.02
CA ILE A 51 6.02 -5.42 -16.42
C ILE A 51 7.26 -4.63 -16.86
N ALA A 52 7.09 -3.63 -17.72
CA ALA A 52 8.18 -2.76 -18.14
C ALA A 52 8.86 -2.06 -16.95
N ALA A 53 8.08 -1.61 -15.96
CA ALA A 53 8.63 -1.03 -14.73
C ALA A 53 9.49 -2.03 -13.94
N LEU A 54 9.17 -3.34 -13.97
CA LEU A 54 9.97 -4.36 -13.30
C LEU A 54 11.23 -4.74 -14.08
N GLU A 55 11.17 -4.72 -15.41
CA GLU A 55 12.20 -5.31 -16.27
C GLU A 55 13.17 -4.29 -16.87
N ASP A 56 12.77 -3.03 -17.03
CA ASP A 56 13.58 -2.00 -17.67
C ASP A 56 14.15 -1.00 -16.64
N PRO A 57 15.42 -1.17 -16.22
CA PRO A 57 16.08 -0.28 -15.28
C PRO A 57 16.49 1.07 -15.91
N ALA A 58 16.32 1.24 -17.23
CA ALA A 58 16.65 2.47 -17.93
C ALA A 58 15.43 3.38 -18.15
N LEU A 59 14.23 2.98 -17.74
CA LEU A 59 13.03 3.80 -17.86
C LEU A 59 13.19 5.16 -17.17
N GLU A 60 13.12 6.24 -17.95
CA GLU A 60 13.11 7.61 -17.43
C GLU A 60 11.77 7.96 -16.74
N THR A 61 10.68 7.38 -17.22
CA THR A 61 9.33 7.58 -16.66
C THR A 61 8.70 6.24 -16.38
N VAL A 62 8.48 5.96 -15.09
CA VAL A 62 7.83 4.74 -14.61
C VAL A 62 6.35 5.07 -14.39
N ALA A 63 5.53 4.74 -15.38
CA ALA A 63 4.11 5.09 -15.40
C ALA A 63 3.20 3.88 -15.16
N VAL A 64 2.87 3.64 -13.89
CA VAL A 64 2.02 2.55 -13.42
C VAL A 64 0.72 3.08 -12.78
N ASN A 65 0.24 4.21 -13.32
CA ASN A 65 -1.05 4.78 -12.95
C ASN A 65 -2.21 3.93 -13.47
N LEU A 66 -3.35 3.91 -12.75
CA LEU A 66 -4.53 3.11 -13.10
C LEU A 66 -4.20 1.61 -13.30
N CYS A 67 -3.30 1.06 -12.48
CA CYS A 67 -2.89 -0.35 -12.57
C CYS A 67 -3.48 -1.21 -11.46
N ASP A 68 -4.38 -0.64 -10.64
CA ASP A 68 -4.95 -1.29 -9.46
C ASP A 68 -3.85 -1.87 -8.56
N LEU A 69 -2.84 -1.04 -8.26
CA LEU A 69 -1.69 -1.48 -7.45
C LEU A 69 -2.08 -1.67 -5.98
N ARG A 70 -1.58 -2.74 -5.37
CA ARG A 70 -1.67 -3.01 -3.93
C ARG A 70 -0.30 -2.89 -3.25
N ALA A 71 -0.28 -3.04 -1.93
CA ALA A 71 0.95 -3.00 -1.13
C ALA A 71 2.04 -3.95 -1.66
N SER A 72 1.68 -5.21 -1.96
CA SER A 72 2.61 -6.21 -2.49
C SER A 72 3.19 -5.84 -3.85
N ASP A 73 2.38 -5.26 -4.74
CA ASP A 73 2.85 -4.77 -6.04
C ASP A 73 3.86 -3.63 -5.87
N LEU A 74 3.64 -2.75 -4.89
CA LEU A 74 4.55 -1.64 -4.63
C LEU A 74 5.87 -2.11 -4.01
N GLU A 75 5.85 -3.13 -3.16
CA GLU A 75 7.07 -3.77 -2.65
C GLU A 75 7.93 -4.34 -3.78
N GLU A 76 7.31 -5.08 -4.70
CA GLU A 76 7.99 -5.62 -5.89
C GLU A 76 8.57 -4.49 -6.76
N LEU A 77 7.79 -3.42 -6.98
CA LEU A 77 8.28 -2.24 -7.70
C LEU A 77 9.45 -1.58 -7.00
N VAL A 78 9.42 -1.42 -5.67
CA VAL A 78 10.52 -0.81 -4.90
C VAL A 78 11.81 -1.62 -5.10
N VAL A 79 11.73 -2.95 -5.08
CA VAL A 79 12.90 -3.81 -5.32
C VAL A 79 13.45 -3.60 -6.74
N ALA A 80 12.60 -3.59 -7.76
CA ALA A 80 13.02 -3.34 -9.14
C ALA A 80 13.63 -1.93 -9.31
N MET A 81 12.98 -0.93 -8.71
CA MET A 81 13.40 0.48 -8.77
C MET A 81 14.73 0.76 -8.07
N ALA A 82 15.17 -0.11 -7.16
CA ALA A 82 16.50 0.01 -6.56
C ALA A 82 17.63 -0.06 -7.60
N GLN A 83 17.38 -0.74 -8.73
CA GLN A 83 18.33 -0.85 -9.85
C GLN A 83 18.10 0.22 -10.93
N ASN A 84 16.98 0.94 -10.87
CA ASN A 84 16.67 1.99 -11.82
C ASN A 84 17.31 3.32 -11.39
N CYS A 85 18.38 3.69 -12.08
CA CYS A 85 19.08 4.95 -11.86
C CYS A 85 18.62 6.06 -12.82
N SER A 86 17.82 5.75 -13.84
CA SER A 86 17.47 6.67 -14.92
C SER A 86 16.14 7.39 -14.69
N ALA A 87 15.26 6.80 -13.87
CA ALA A 87 13.93 7.31 -13.61
C ALA A 87 13.95 8.72 -12.99
N THR A 88 13.31 9.65 -13.68
CA THR A 88 13.08 11.03 -13.22
C THR A 88 11.64 11.25 -12.77
N CYS A 89 10.71 10.41 -13.23
CA CYS A 89 9.30 10.46 -12.86
C CYS A 89 8.77 9.07 -12.48
N PHE A 90 8.09 8.99 -11.35
CA PHE A 90 7.35 7.80 -10.91
C PHE A 90 5.87 8.17 -10.73
N ASP A 91 5.03 7.66 -11.62
CA ASP A 91 3.60 7.96 -11.68
C ASP A 91 2.79 6.77 -11.15
N LEU A 92 2.25 6.95 -9.94
CA LEU A 92 1.42 5.98 -9.20
C LEU A 92 -0.04 6.45 -9.11
N ARG A 93 -0.45 7.44 -9.91
CA ARG A 93 -1.79 8.04 -9.81
C ARG A 93 -2.91 7.01 -9.99
N GLN A 94 -4.05 7.30 -9.37
CA GLN A 94 -5.29 6.53 -9.54
C GLN A 94 -5.12 5.04 -9.19
N ASN A 95 -4.34 4.76 -8.14
CA ASN A 95 -4.27 3.45 -7.51
C ASN A 95 -4.87 3.58 -6.11
N ALA A 96 -6.18 3.45 -6.02
CA ALA A 96 -6.95 3.72 -4.80
C ALA A 96 -6.60 2.78 -3.63
N GLN A 97 -5.98 1.62 -3.90
CA GLN A 97 -5.56 0.67 -2.87
C GLN A 97 -4.18 1.01 -2.26
N LEU A 98 -3.52 2.07 -2.72
CA LEU A 98 -2.29 2.58 -2.11
C LEU A 98 -2.61 3.53 -0.96
N ASP A 99 -2.79 2.96 0.23
CA ASP A 99 -2.91 3.69 1.49
C ASP A 99 -1.54 3.98 2.13
N ASP A 100 -1.54 4.53 3.34
CA ASP A 100 -0.30 4.87 4.05
C ASP A 100 0.60 3.66 4.31
N GLY A 101 0.00 2.49 4.60
CA GLY A 101 0.73 1.25 4.83
C GLY A 101 1.38 0.76 3.54
N ALA A 102 0.62 0.73 2.45
CA ALA A 102 1.10 0.34 1.14
C ALA A 102 2.24 1.25 0.65
N LEU A 103 2.17 2.57 0.91
CA LEU A 103 3.19 3.53 0.47
C LEU A 103 4.47 3.51 1.32
N GLN A 104 4.41 2.98 2.54
CA GLN A 104 5.51 3.03 3.51
C GLN A 104 6.85 2.50 2.95
N PRO A 105 6.92 1.34 2.28
CA PRO A 105 8.18 0.83 1.71
C PRO A 105 8.82 1.81 0.72
N LEU A 106 8.01 2.42 -0.14
CA LEU A 106 8.46 3.42 -1.11
C LEU A 106 8.99 4.67 -0.40
N LEU A 107 8.26 5.19 0.59
CA LEU A 107 8.67 6.39 1.33
C LEU A 107 9.97 6.17 2.11
N ILE A 108 10.15 4.99 2.70
CA ILE A 108 11.40 4.61 3.38
C ILE A 108 12.54 4.53 2.38
N ALA A 109 12.34 3.86 1.24
CA ALA A 109 13.35 3.75 0.21
C ALA A 109 13.78 5.14 -0.31
N LEU A 110 12.81 6.02 -0.59
CA LEU A 110 13.05 7.39 -1.01
C LEU A 110 13.72 8.27 0.06
N ALA A 111 13.72 7.88 1.33
CA ALA A 111 14.51 8.59 2.34
C ALA A 111 16.02 8.39 2.15
N SER A 112 16.43 7.33 1.44
CA SER A 112 17.82 7.10 1.03
C SER A 112 18.14 7.90 -0.23
N PRO A 113 19.23 8.71 -0.25
CA PRO A 113 19.63 9.45 -1.44
C PRO A 113 20.15 8.55 -2.58
N CYS A 114 20.50 7.30 -2.27
CA CYS A 114 20.99 6.33 -3.25
C CYS A 114 19.86 5.62 -4.01
N PHE A 115 18.64 5.63 -3.48
CA PHE A 115 17.49 4.96 -4.09
C PHE A 115 16.85 5.87 -5.14
N MET A 116 16.81 5.43 -6.40
CA MET A 116 16.36 6.22 -7.56
C MET A 116 16.95 7.65 -7.56
N PRO A 117 18.28 7.83 -7.64
CA PRO A 117 18.94 9.11 -7.35
C PRO A 117 18.46 10.27 -8.23
N ASN A 118 18.02 9.97 -9.46
CA ASN A 118 17.56 10.96 -10.43
C ASN A 118 16.05 11.27 -10.35
N LEU A 119 15.32 10.67 -9.41
CA LEU A 119 13.89 10.91 -9.28
C LEU A 119 13.61 12.36 -8.85
N GLN A 120 12.85 13.07 -9.69
CA GLN A 120 12.44 14.45 -9.50
C GLN A 120 10.94 14.57 -9.22
N ARG A 121 10.12 13.65 -9.72
CA ARG A 121 8.66 13.71 -9.58
C ARG A 121 8.07 12.39 -9.12
N LEU A 122 7.28 12.44 -8.06
CA LEU A 122 6.44 11.36 -7.57
C LEU A 122 4.98 11.80 -7.60
N LYS A 123 4.15 11.10 -8.38
CA LYS A 123 2.73 11.45 -8.55
C LYS A 123 1.84 10.45 -7.83
N LEU A 124 1.05 10.93 -6.87
CA LEU A 124 0.22 10.14 -5.96
C LEU A 124 -1.26 10.58 -5.97
N GLN A 125 -1.68 11.41 -6.93
CA GLN A 125 -3.08 11.82 -7.08
C GLN A 125 -4.02 10.61 -7.20
N GLY A 126 -5.14 10.61 -6.48
CA GLY A 126 -6.10 9.51 -6.53
C GLY A 126 -5.64 8.23 -5.84
N THR A 127 -4.62 8.29 -4.98
CA THR A 127 -4.30 7.24 -4.02
C THR A 127 -5.07 7.47 -2.71
N SER A 128 -5.07 6.49 -1.81
CA SER A 128 -5.66 6.60 -0.46
C SER A 128 -4.66 7.13 0.57
N ALA A 129 -3.62 7.84 0.13
CA ALA A 129 -2.65 8.47 1.00
C ALA A 129 -3.29 9.53 1.91
N SER A 130 -3.18 9.34 3.22
CA SER A 130 -3.75 10.24 4.21
C SER A 130 -2.86 11.47 4.45
N LEU A 131 -3.26 12.31 5.41
CA LEU A 131 -2.45 13.42 5.89
C LEU A 131 -1.08 12.95 6.43
N VAL A 132 -0.98 11.71 6.93
CA VAL A 132 0.28 11.12 7.42
C VAL A 132 1.29 11.00 6.28
N SER A 133 0.96 10.29 5.20
CA SER A 133 1.84 10.17 4.02
C SER A 133 2.16 11.53 3.40
N ARG A 134 1.18 12.44 3.33
CA ARG A 134 1.40 13.82 2.86
C ARG A 134 2.41 14.57 3.72
N ASN A 135 2.42 14.37 5.04
CA ASN A 135 3.40 14.99 5.92
C ASN A 135 4.77 14.31 5.85
N MET A 136 4.83 12.98 5.72
CA MET A 136 6.08 12.25 5.52
C MET A 136 6.79 12.70 4.23
N THR A 137 6.04 12.89 3.15
CA THR A 137 6.58 13.34 1.87
C THR A 137 7.07 14.80 1.89
N LYS A 138 6.47 15.67 2.72
CA LYS A 138 7.09 16.99 3.01
C LYS A 138 8.45 16.83 3.66
N GLY A 139 8.60 15.89 4.59
CA GLY A 139 9.88 15.51 5.19
C GLY A 139 10.91 15.06 4.13
N LEU A 140 10.48 14.21 3.20
CA LEU A 140 11.33 13.72 2.11
C LEU A 140 11.91 14.85 1.24
N ARG A 141 11.19 15.96 1.05
CA ARG A 141 11.69 17.13 0.28
C ARG A 141 12.91 17.80 0.91
N PHE A 142 13.09 17.68 2.22
CA PHE A 142 14.29 18.17 2.91
C PHE A 142 15.49 17.22 2.71
N LEU A 143 15.23 15.91 2.63
CA LEU A 143 16.26 14.90 2.40
C LEU A 143 16.68 14.84 0.92
N ARG A 144 15.72 15.07 0.01
CA ARG A 144 15.90 14.99 -1.44
C ARG A 144 15.56 16.31 -2.10
N LYS A 145 16.58 17.15 -2.26
CA LYS A 145 16.45 18.44 -2.95
C LYS A 145 15.95 18.21 -4.38
N GLY A 146 14.90 18.95 -4.74
CA GLY A 146 14.32 18.89 -6.09
C GLY A 146 13.25 17.81 -6.27
N LEU A 147 13.01 16.93 -5.29
CA LEU A 147 11.88 16.00 -5.35
C LEU A 147 10.57 16.76 -5.17
N ILE A 148 9.67 16.61 -6.12
CA ILE A 148 8.30 17.12 -6.11
C ILE A 148 7.37 15.93 -5.91
N VAL A 149 6.51 16.02 -4.91
CA VAL A 149 5.48 15.02 -4.65
C VAL A 149 4.11 15.66 -4.82
N GLU A 150 3.26 15.08 -5.65
CA GLU A 150 1.97 15.62 -6.03
C GLU A 150 0.84 14.71 -5.51
N PHE A 151 -0.12 15.29 -4.79
CA PHE A 151 -1.29 14.60 -4.24
C PHE A 151 -2.63 15.15 -4.72
N ASP A 152 -2.59 16.31 -5.39
CA ASP A 152 -3.76 17.07 -5.82
C ASP A 152 -3.82 17.12 -7.37
#